data_AF-A0A832WBE1-F1
#
_entry.id   AF-A0A832WBE1-F1
#
_cell.length_a   1.000
_cell.length_b   1.000
_cell.length_c   1.000
_cell.angle_alpha   90.00
_cell.angle_beta   90.00
_cell.angle_gamma   90.00
#
_symmetry.space_group_name_H-M   'P 1'
#
loop_
_entity.id
_entity.type
_entity.pdbx_description
1 polymer ?
#
loop_
_entity_poly.entity_id
_entity_poly.type
_entity_poly.pdbx_seq_one_letter_code
_entity_poly.pdbx_strand_id
1 'polypeptide(L)'
;MKKTPADKWQDAVISYKKQCQNILKLSDHVRYVGVINAYGRTLTGIIKPNVKPLLKSEEIKNEFFIVSTLISLRQSSENDLGKLDYVILKHSKTNI
;
A
#
# COMPACT_ATOMS: atom_id res chain seq x y z
N MET A 1 -10.56 26.20 -17.43
CA MET A 1 -11.31 26.01 -16.16
C MET A 1 -10.36 25.52 -15.07
N LYS A 2 -10.48 26.00 -13.83
CA LYS A 2 -9.70 25.49 -12.70
C LYS A 2 -10.21 24.09 -12.32
N LYS A 3 -9.31 23.12 -12.11
CA LYS A 3 -9.65 21.75 -11.69
C LYS A 3 -10.32 21.74 -10.31
N THR A 4 -11.38 20.96 -10.16
CA THR A 4 -12.06 20.73 -8.88
C THR A 4 -11.20 19.83 -7.96
N PRO A 5 -11.48 19.78 -6.65
CA PRO A 5 -10.83 18.81 -5.76
C PRO A 5 -11.01 17.35 -6.22
N ALA A 6 -12.16 17.01 -6.79
CA ALA A 6 -12.44 15.68 -7.32
C ALA A 6 -11.54 15.35 -8.53
N ASP A 7 -11.36 16.29 -9.45
CA ASP A 7 -10.47 16.11 -10.61
C ASP A 7 -9.03 15.88 -10.17
N LYS A 8 -8.55 16.68 -9.21
CA LYS A 8 -7.20 16.53 -8.65
C LYS A 8 -7.01 15.18 -7.97
N TRP A 9 -8.02 14.71 -7.25
CA TRP A 9 -8.00 13.39 -6.62
C TRP A 9 -7.91 12.28 -7.67
N GLN A 10 -8.72 12.35 -8.72
CA GLN A 10 -8.71 11.38 -9.81
C GLN A 10 -7.34 11.33 -10.51
N ASP A 11 -6.74 12.49 -10.78
CA ASP A 11 -5.39 12.58 -11.34
C ASP A 11 -4.34 11.89 -10.44
N ALA A 12 -4.43 12.11 -9.12
CA ALA A 12 -3.54 11.48 -8.15
C ALA A 12 -3.67 9.95 -8.15
N VAL A 13 -4.91 9.43 -8.13
CA VAL A 13 -5.18 7.98 -8.19
C VAL A 13 -4.62 7.35 -9.47
N ILE A 14 -4.75 8.04 -10.61
CA ILE A 14 -4.17 7.59 -11.89
C ILE A 14 -2.64 7.57 -11.83
N SER A 15 -2.03 8.61 -11.25
CA SER A 15 -0.57 8.68 -11.05
C SER A 15 -0.06 7.53 -10.18
N TYR A 16 -0.70 7.29 -9.03
CA TYR A 16 -0.40 6.18 -8.14
C TYR A 16 -0.54 4.82 -8.84
N LYS A 17 -1.58 4.63 -9.68
CA LYS A 17 -1.73 3.39 -10.45
C LYS A 17 -0.53 3.12 -11.36
N LYS A 18 0.00 4.15 -12.04
CA LYS A 18 1.20 4.03 -12.88
C LYS A 18 2.44 3.68 -12.04
N GLN A 19 2.59 4.27 -10.85
CA GLN A 19 3.67 3.92 -9.94
C GLN A 19 3.58 2.46 -9.49
N CYS A 20 2.39 1.98 -9.11
CA CYS A 20 2.19 0.58 -8.75
C CYS A 20 2.56 -0.37 -9.90
N GLN A 21 2.19 -0.03 -11.14
CA GLN A 21 2.56 -0.79 -12.34
C GLN A 21 4.08 -0.83 -12.56
N ASN A 22 4.78 0.28 -12.32
CA ASN A 22 6.24 0.33 -12.46
C ASN A 22 6.93 -0.53 -11.40
N ILE A 23 6.49 -0.45 -10.14
CA ILE A 23 7.04 -1.26 -9.03
C ILE A 23 6.80 -2.75 -9.28
N LEU A 24 5.61 -3.13 -9.77
CA LEU A 24 5.29 -4.53 -10.07
C LEU A 24 6.25 -5.13 -11.12
N LYS A 25 6.78 -4.29 -12.03
CA LYS A 25 7.73 -4.71 -13.07
C LYS A 25 9.17 -4.87 -12.57
N LEU A 26 9.50 -4.40 -11.36
CA LEU A 26 10.87 -4.47 -10.84
C LEU A 26 11.32 -5.89 -10.49
N SER A 27 10.39 -6.78 -10.16
CA SER A 27 10.72 -8.18 -9.86
C SER A 27 9.50 -9.07 -10.04
N ASP A 28 9.73 -10.24 -10.63
CA ASP A 28 8.69 -11.25 -10.82
C ASP A 28 8.16 -11.86 -9.52
N HIS A 29 8.86 -11.64 -8.40
CA HIS A 29 8.44 -12.12 -7.08
C HIS A 29 7.44 -11.18 -6.39
N VAL A 30 7.24 -9.96 -6.91
CA VAL A 30 6.24 -9.04 -6.38
C VAL A 30 4.85 -9.49 -6.84
N ARG A 31 4.00 -9.86 -5.88
CA ARG A 31 2.64 -10.36 -6.16
C ARG A 31 1.58 -9.25 -6.21
N TYR A 32 1.77 -8.20 -5.41
CA TYR A 32 0.83 -7.10 -5.28
C TYR A 32 1.57 -5.81 -4.94
N VAL A 33 1.11 -4.71 -5.51
CA VAL A 33 1.51 -3.34 -5.13
C VAL A 33 0.26 -2.51 -5.01
N GLY A 34 0.15 -1.70 -3.95
CA GLY A 34 -1.01 -0.83 -3.76
C GLY A 34 -0.72 0.39 -2.91
N VAL A 35 -1.59 1.39 -3.06
CA VAL A 35 -1.68 2.56 -2.19
C VAL A 35 -2.92 2.38 -1.34
N ILE A 36 -2.75 2.47 -0.02
CA ILE A 36 -3.82 2.31 0.96
C ILE A 36 -4.02 3.62 1.72
N ASN A 37 -5.22 3.82 2.26
CA ASN A 37 -5.47 4.89 3.22
C ASN A 37 -5.22 4.41 4.67
N ALA A 38 -5.34 5.32 5.63
CA ALA A 38 -5.14 5.04 7.05
C ALA A 38 -6.11 3.99 7.63
N TYR A 39 -7.22 3.69 6.94
CA TYR A 39 -8.26 2.74 7.36
C TYR A 39 -8.13 1.38 6.66
N GLY A 40 -6.99 1.10 6.03
CA GLY A 40 -6.73 -0.16 5.33
C GLY A 40 -7.43 -0.33 3.98
N ARG A 41 -8.15 0.69 3.49
CA ARG A 41 -8.78 0.62 2.16
C ARG A 41 -7.74 0.88 1.08
N THR A 42 -7.69 0.01 0.07
CA THR A 42 -6.93 0.22 -1.15
C THR A 42 -7.55 1.35 -1.98
N LEU A 43 -6.78 2.39 -2.25
CA LEU A 43 -7.15 3.50 -3.14
C LEU A 43 -6.88 3.14 -4.61
N THR A 44 -5.76 2.47 -4.85
CA THR A 44 -5.40 1.87 -6.13
C THR A 44 -4.38 0.78 -5.90
N GLY A 45 -4.33 -0.21 -6.77
CA GLY A 45 -3.35 -1.28 -6.69
C GLY A 45 -3.42 -2.19 -7.91
N ILE A 46 -2.40 -3.03 -8.04
CA ILE A 46 -2.29 -4.02 -9.09
C ILE A 46 -1.81 -5.33 -8.48
N ILE A 47 -2.55 -6.40 -8.78
CA ILE A 47 -2.12 -7.76 -8.53
C ILE A 47 -1.46 -8.30 -9.79
N LYS A 48 -0.39 -9.08 -9.63
CA LYS A 48 0.27 -9.76 -10.75
C LYS A 48 -0.76 -10.64 -11.48
N PRO A 49 -0.80 -10.62 -12.82
CA PRO A 49 -1.70 -11.49 -13.58
C PRO A 49 -1.53 -12.96 -13.19
N ASN A 50 -2.64 -13.70 -13.16
CA ASN A 50 -2.69 -15.12 -12.81
C ASN A 50 -2.23 -15.45 -11.38
N VAL A 51 -2.06 -14.46 -10.50
CA VAL A 51 -1.79 -14.68 -9.07
C VAL A 51 -3.08 -14.60 -8.27
N LYS A 52 -3.42 -15.69 -7.58
CA LYS A 52 -4.52 -15.71 -6.61
C LYS A 52 -4.12 -14.94 -5.35
N PRO A 53 -4.96 -14.06 -4.78
CA PRO A 53 -4.72 -13.48 -3.46
C PRO A 53 -4.56 -14.55 -2.38
N LEU A 54 -3.70 -14.29 -1.38
CA LEU A 54 -3.55 -15.18 -0.22
C LEU A 54 -4.70 -15.05 0.78
N LEU A 55 -5.23 -13.83 0.91
CA LEU A 55 -6.25 -13.45 1.88
C LEU A 55 -7.52 -13.03 1.14
N LYS A 56 -8.66 -13.13 1.82
CA LYS A 56 -9.93 -12.55 1.37
C LYS A 56 -9.90 -11.02 1.52
N SER A 57 -10.84 -10.34 0.86
CA SER A 57 -10.89 -8.88 0.82
C SER A 57 -11.01 -8.21 2.20
N GLU A 58 -11.74 -8.81 3.14
CA GLU A 58 -11.85 -8.23 4.49
C GLU A 58 -10.59 -8.50 5.32
N GLU A 59 -10.02 -9.70 5.22
CA GLU A 59 -8.77 -10.06 5.88
C GLU A 59 -7.62 -9.14 5.44
N ILE A 60 -7.49 -8.89 4.13
CA ILE A 60 -6.43 -8.02 3.62
C ILE A 60 -6.63 -6.55 4.02
N LYS A 61 -7.88 -6.08 4.12
CA LYS A 61 -8.19 -4.75 4.62
C LYS A 61 -7.80 -4.59 6.09
N ASN A 62 -8.04 -5.62 6.90
CA ASN A 62 -7.62 -5.64 8.30
C ASN A 62 -6.09 -5.63 8.43
N GLU A 63 -5.38 -6.43 7.63
CA GLU A 63 -3.90 -6.40 7.56
C GLU A 63 -3.38 -5.00 7.19
N PHE A 64 -3.96 -4.38 6.16
CA PHE A 64 -3.58 -3.03 5.76
C PHE A 64 -3.88 -1.98 6.84
N PHE A 65 -4.96 -2.14 7.61
CA PHE A 65 -5.27 -1.26 8.73
C PHE A 65 -4.27 -1.41 9.89
N ILE A 66 -3.82 -2.62 10.18
CA ILE A 66 -2.77 -2.87 11.18
C ILE A 66 -1.47 -2.18 10.75
N VAL A 67 -1.06 -2.38 9.50
CA VAL A 67 0.16 -1.77 8.95
C VAL A 67 0.07 -0.24 8.93
N SER A 68 -1.07 0.34 8.51
CA SER A 68 -1.24 1.79 8.50
C SER A 68 -1.20 2.39 9.90
N THR A 69 -1.78 1.71 10.89
CA THR A 69 -1.74 2.10 12.29
C THR A 69 -0.31 2.07 12.83
N LEU A 70 0.43 0.99 12.55
CA LEU A 70 1.85 0.87 12.93
C LEU A 70 2.69 2.02 12.37
N ILE A 71 2.55 2.33 11.08
CA ILE A 71 3.28 3.41 10.42
C ILE A 71 2.91 4.77 11.04
N SER A 72 1.62 5.02 11.27
CA SER A 72 1.14 6.29 11.86
C SER A 72 1.72 6.52 13.26
N LEU A 73 1.74 5.47 14.09
CA LEU A 73 2.35 5.53 15.43
C LEU A 73 3.86 5.72 15.39
N ARG A 74 4.55 5.20 14.36
CA ARG A 74 5.99 5.47 14.18
C ARG A 74 6.26 6.90 13.75
N GLN A 75 5.42 7.45 12.87
CA GLN A 75 5.51 8.83 12.42
C GLN A 75 5.23 9.85 13.55
N SER A 76 4.42 9.51 14.56
CA SER A 76 4.22 10.42 15.70
C SER A 76 5.49 10.69 16.51
N SER A 77 6.51 9.86 16.38
CA SER A 77 7.82 10.03 17.04
C SER A 77 8.87 10.66 16.12
N GLU A 78 8.48 11.22 14.97
CA GLU A 78 9.41 11.79 13.98
C GLU A 78 10.28 12.93 14.53
N ASN A 79 9.76 13.72 15.47
CA ASN A 79 10.52 14.80 16.10
C ASN A 79 11.74 14.29 16.89
N ASP A 80 11.66 13.09 17.45
CA ASP A 80 12.71 12.52 18.31
C ASP A 80 13.61 11.53 17.53
N LEU A 81 13.02 10.77 16.61
CA LEU A 81 13.70 9.67 15.90
C LEU A 81 14.08 10.00 14.46
N GLY A 82 13.58 11.12 13.94
CA GLY A 82 13.69 11.47 12.52
C GLY A 82 12.62 10.80 11.65
N LYS A 83 12.63 11.17 10.36
CA LYS A 83 11.62 10.76 9.38
C LYS A 83 11.67 9.26 9.09
N LEU A 84 10.50 8.62 9.07
CA LEU A 84 10.36 7.23 8.64
C LEU A 84 10.28 7.14 7.10
N ASP A 85 11.29 6.55 6.47
CA ASP A 85 11.32 6.37 5.01
C ASP A 85 10.59 5.11 4.54
N TYR A 86 10.83 3.95 5.18
CA TYR A 86 10.19 2.68 4.81
C TYR A 86 10.12 1.67 5.96
N VAL A 87 9.24 0.68 5.83
CA VAL A 87 9.10 -0.46 6.75
C VAL A 87 9.14 -1.75 5.95
N ILE A 88 9.88 -2.75 6.44
CA ILE A 88 9.90 -4.11 5.88
C ILE A 88 9.34 -5.06 6.92
N LEU A 89 8.26 -5.76 6.57
CA LEU A 89 7.67 -6.82 7.37
C LEU A 89 7.98 -8.18 6.72
N LYS A 90 8.65 -9.07 7.46
CA LYS A 90 9.04 -10.39 7.00
C LYS A 90 8.43 -11.45 7.92
N HIS A 91 7.66 -12.36 7.33
CA HIS A 91 7.18 -13.56 8.01
C HIS A 91 8.11 -14.72 7.68
N SER A 92 8.67 -15.37 8.70
CA SER A 92 9.25 -16.71 8.52
C SER A 92 8.11 -17.70 8.39
N LYS A 93 8.21 -18.66 7.46
CA LYS A 93 7.29 -19.81 7.47
C LYS A 93 7.42 -20.50 8.83
N THR A 94 6.38 -20.44 9.65
CA THR A 94 6.20 -21.44 10.70
C THR A 94 5.82 -22.71 9.96
N ASN A 95 6.67 -23.75 10.03
CA ASN A 95 6.37 -25.05 9.42
C ASN A 95 4.93 -25.45 9.78
N ILE A 96 4.10 -25.71 8.77
CA ILE A 96 2.90 -26.53 8.90
C ILE A 96 3.29 -27.91 8.38
#